data_AF-A0A5J4TQF1-F1
#
_entry.id   AF-A0A5J4TQF1-F1
#
_cell.length_a   1.000
_cell.length_b   1.000
_cell.length_c   1.000
_cell.angle_alpha   90.00
_cell.angle_beta   90.00
_cell.angle_gamma   90.00
#
_symmetry.space_group_name_H-M   'P 1'
#
loop_
_entity.id
_entity.type
_entity.pdbx_description
1 polymer ?
#
loop_
_entity_poly.entity_id
_entity_poly.type
_entity_poly.pdbx_seq_one_letter_code
_entity_poly.pdbx_strand_id
1 'polypeptide(L)'
;SSCSSSGNGGAIYAELNINAALSIDNGIFKDCNCTQPGNGGSLCILQQTDSSKIFITDSSFINCLTLAGTSNQYGWGGAIYINISYNPPSLTATNFQLTDLSFTNCKASGAGNNLHILSPDTHATGQAIKNGNLLTVKNLSDPPNIISDLYVSPSYAYDYMGINKFIETDNQGTINLDLHEPLFEQYFISNVPNPSYIDGNNGKDIKFCGEQYSKCQTIKYCTERNPTPFSGNPPSDSSYSIILTSSTALDTNIQIISTTLLNGHIMIQSDGYNPTEDYTKQSIQTQSFSRSLFTITGTSHLQLLGLHFDSLNPTSNNPLISIQSDDNQNPEVTIKDCIFEQINPESISLNHTLVKVSGGHFIVENSLIQNYEFINAQRAIELGSFGQYQVDVINSEFKNISQVGTTGDNGGATIFGSQDQGRNLFVRDCIFTDITSNGNGGAISIAGTRGTTEISGSTFIRCKGRSGGAIYASKGYFALVIIDNQCYFKDCESN
;
A
#
# COMPACT_ATOMS: atom_id res chain seq x y z
N SER A 1 -37.10 5.56 7.80
CA SER A 1 -37.71 6.06 9.05
C SER A 1 -36.66 6.79 9.86
N SER A 2 -36.76 8.10 10.05
CA SER A 2 -35.75 8.90 10.78
C SER A 2 -35.94 8.77 12.30
N CYS A 3 -35.74 7.56 12.83
CA CYS A 3 -35.91 7.25 14.25
C CYS A 3 -34.59 7.45 15.01
N SER A 4 -34.63 8.00 16.22
CA SER A 4 -33.45 8.22 17.05
C SER A 4 -33.69 7.78 18.49
N SER A 5 -32.69 7.14 19.11
CA SER A 5 -32.73 6.74 20.52
C SER A 5 -31.48 7.23 21.28
N SER A 6 -31.65 7.66 22.52
CA SER A 6 -30.52 7.91 23.44
C SER A 6 -29.99 6.63 24.09
N GLY A 7 -30.68 5.50 23.88
CA GLY A 7 -30.28 4.18 24.35
C GLY A 7 -30.09 3.21 23.18
N ASN A 8 -30.47 1.95 23.34
CA ASN A 8 -30.35 0.94 22.31
C ASN A 8 -31.46 1.06 21.24
N GLY A 9 -31.16 0.64 20.01
CA GLY A 9 -32.17 0.45 18.95
C GLY A 9 -32.82 1.76 18.52
N GLY A 10 -32.25 2.45 17.54
CA GLY A 10 -32.80 3.74 17.08
C GLY A 10 -34.26 3.65 16.60
N ALA A 11 -34.62 2.53 15.95
CA ALA A 11 -35.99 2.24 15.53
C ALA A 11 -36.67 1.17 16.39
N ILE A 12 -35.98 0.05 16.67
CA ILE A 12 -36.56 -1.08 17.41
C ILE A 12 -35.55 -1.60 18.43
N TYR A 13 -36.01 -1.69 19.68
CA TYR A 13 -35.40 -2.52 20.71
C TYR A 13 -36.31 -3.73 20.96
N ALA A 14 -35.77 -4.95 20.88
CA ALA A 14 -36.52 -6.18 21.08
C ALA A 14 -35.81 -7.10 22.06
N GLU A 15 -36.48 -7.50 23.14
CA GLU A 15 -36.01 -8.51 24.08
C GLU A 15 -36.85 -9.78 23.91
N LEU A 16 -36.23 -10.84 23.40
CA LEU A 16 -36.88 -12.08 23.01
C LEU A 16 -36.64 -13.15 24.08
N ASN A 17 -37.64 -13.33 24.93
CA ASN A 17 -37.69 -14.37 25.95
C ASN A 17 -38.15 -15.72 25.38
N ILE A 18 -38.49 -16.67 26.26
CA ILE A 18 -38.89 -18.03 25.87
C ILE A 18 -40.00 -18.05 24.81
N ASN A 19 -39.76 -18.76 23.70
CA ASN A 19 -40.67 -18.88 22.55
C ASN A 19 -41.07 -17.56 21.87
N ALA A 20 -40.41 -16.43 22.16
CA ALA A 20 -40.68 -15.16 21.50
C ALA A 20 -40.08 -15.14 20.08
N ALA A 21 -40.68 -14.37 19.17
CA ALA A 21 -40.18 -14.21 17.81
C ALA A 21 -40.26 -12.75 17.36
N LEU A 22 -39.20 -12.28 16.70
CA LEU A 22 -39.20 -11.06 15.91
C LEU A 22 -39.18 -11.45 14.43
N SER A 23 -40.16 -10.98 13.67
CA SER A 23 -40.20 -11.14 12.22
C SER A 23 -40.37 -9.77 11.57
N ILE A 24 -39.44 -9.43 10.68
CA ILE A 24 -39.45 -8.21 9.88
C ILE A 24 -39.25 -8.67 8.44
N ASP A 25 -40.21 -8.35 7.58
CA ASP A 25 -40.15 -8.66 6.15
C ASP A 25 -40.40 -7.37 5.36
N ASN A 26 -39.57 -7.12 4.34
CA ASN A 26 -39.64 -5.92 3.51
C ASN A 26 -39.58 -4.60 4.32
N GLY A 27 -38.74 -4.56 5.36
CA GLY A 27 -38.56 -3.40 6.21
C GLY A 27 -37.60 -2.37 5.62
N ILE A 28 -37.93 -1.07 5.70
CA ILE A 28 -37.04 0.01 5.25
C ILE A 28 -36.66 0.91 6.44
N PHE A 29 -35.44 0.73 6.93
CA PHE A 29 -34.83 1.54 7.97
C PHE A 29 -33.92 2.58 7.30
N LYS A 30 -34.24 3.85 7.49
CA LYS A 30 -33.56 4.94 6.77
C LYS A 30 -33.37 6.13 7.68
N ASP A 31 -32.12 6.54 7.88
CA ASP A 31 -31.71 7.62 8.77
C ASP A 31 -32.02 7.30 10.25
N CYS A 32 -31.97 6.01 10.63
CA CYS A 32 -32.11 5.58 12.03
C CYS A 32 -30.80 5.78 12.79
N ASN A 33 -30.85 6.21 14.05
CA ASN A 33 -29.64 6.29 14.85
C ASN A 33 -29.85 6.01 16.33
N CYS A 34 -28.77 5.65 17.01
CA CYS A 34 -28.69 5.76 18.46
C CYS A 34 -27.41 6.45 18.89
N THR A 35 -27.32 6.91 20.14
CA THR A 35 -26.11 7.54 20.68
C THR A 35 -25.45 6.63 21.72
N GLN A 36 -24.12 6.53 21.75
CA GLN A 36 -23.40 5.79 22.78
C GLN A 36 -23.88 6.20 24.19
N PRO A 37 -24.02 5.24 25.12
CA PRO A 37 -23.60 3.83 25.03
C PRO A 37 -24.61 2.89 24.30
N GLY A 38 -25.60 3.41 23.60
CA GLY A 38 -26.54 2.60 22.82
C GLY A 38 -25.89 1.81 21.68
N ASN A 39 -26.39 0.60 21.44
CA ASN A 39 -26.05 -0.27 20.32
C ASN A 39 -27.21 -0.41 19.33
N GLY A 40 -26.90 -0.77 18.08
CA GLY A 40 -27.91 -1.02 17.06
C GLY A 40 -28.56 0.26 16.58
N GLY A 41 -27.90 0.99 15.67
CA GLY A 41 -28.38 2.30 15.22
C GLY A 41 -29.80 2.26 14.65
N SER A 42 -30.23 1.12 14.12
CA SER A 42 -31.63 0.84 13.84
C SER A 42 -32.23 -0.19 14.80
N LEU A 43 -31.63 -1.39 14.87
CA LEU A 43 -32.18 -2.54 15.58
C LEU A 43 -31.22 -2.98 16.70
N CYS A 44 -31.74 -3.12 17.91
CA CYS A 44 -31.07 -3.80 19.00
C CYS A 44 -31.93 -4.98 19.46
N ILE A 45 -31.39 -6.20 19.36
CA ILE A 45 -32.12 -7.44 19.61
C ILE A 45 -31.38 -8.23 20.69
N LEU A 46 -32.07 -8.55 21.78
CA LEU A 46 -31.57 -9.43 22.83
C LEU A 46 -32.28 -10.79 22.72
N GLN A 47 -31.58 -11.79 22.23
CA GLN A 47 -32.06 -13.16 22.07
C GLN A 47 -31.72 -13.97 23.33
N GLN A 48 -32.68 -14.12 24.25
CA GLN A 48 -32.41 -14.64 25.60
C GLN A 48 -32.34 -16.16 25.67
N THR A 49 -33.07 -16.87 24.81
CA THR A 49 -33.17 -18.34 24.84
C THR A 49 -33.04 -18.96 23.45
N ASP A 50 -32.63 -20.22 23.38
CA ASP A 50 -32.52 -21.01 22.15
C ASP A 50 -33.85 -21.21 21.40
N SER A 51 -34.97 -21.14 22.12
CA SER A 51 -36.33 -21.18 21.59
C SER A 51 -36.82 -19.85 21.00
N SER A 52 -36.11 -18.75 21.24
CA SER A 52 -36.47 -17.44 20.70
C SER A 52 -35.94 -17.27 19.27
N LYS A 53 -36.65 -16.51 18.44
CA LYS A 53 -36.44 -16.52 16.98
C LYS A 53 -36.27 -15.12 16.38
N ILE A 54 -35.36 -14.98 15.43
CA ILE A 54 -35.12 -13.76 14.67
C ILE A 54 -35.25 -14.07 13.18
N PHE A 55 -36.18 -13.40 12.49
CA PHE A 55 -36.32 -13.47 11.04
C PHE A 55 -36.38 -12.05 10.49
N ILE A 56 -35.33 -11.62 9.78
CA ILE A 56 -35.28 -10.33 9.10
C ILE A 56 -34.98 -10.63 7.64
N THR A 57 -35.96 -10.37 6.77
CA THR A 57 -35.91 -10.72 5.35
C THR A 57 -36.21 -9.50 4.48
N ASP A 58 -35.62 -9.47 3.29
CA ASP A 58 -35.91 -8.47 2.25
C ASP A 58 -35.83 -7.01 2.72
N SER A 59 -35.00 -6.72 3.74
CA SER A 59 -35.01 -5.44 4.45
C SER A 59 -33.79 -4.57 4.13
N SER A 60 -33.99 -3.26 4.08
CA SER A 60 -32.97 -2.27 3.74
C SER A 60 -32.63 -1.36 4.92
N PHE A 61 -31.32 -1.15 5.13
CA PHE A 61 -30.76 -0.25 6.14
C PHE A 61 -29.93 0.83 5.43
N ILE A 62 -30.36 2.08 5.54
CA ILE A 62 -29.80 3.21 4.80
C ILE A 62 -29.45 4.31 5.79
N ASN A 63 -28.20 4.75 5.82
CA ASN A 63 -27.71 5.78 6.74
C ASN A 63 -28.02 5.46 8.22
N CYS A 64 -27.95 4.19 8.63
CA CYS A 64 -28.17 3.79 10.02
C CYS A 64 -26.88 3.92 10.83
N LEU A 65 -26.91 4.63 11.96
CA LEU A 65 -25.70 5.02 12.68
C LEU A 65 -25.77 4.73 14.18
N THR A 66 -24.67 4.27 14.77
CA THR A 66 -24.41 4.55 16.19
C THR A 66 -23.51 5.78 16.28
N LEU A 67 -24.00 6.83 16.93
CA LEU A 67 -23.32 8.11 17.08
C LEU A 67 -22.41 8.11 18.30
N ALA A 68 -21.24 8.73 18.16
CA ALA A 68 -20.34 8.94 19.28
C ALA A 68 -21.03 9.79 20.37
N GLY A 69 -20.98 9.31 21.61
CA GLY A 69 -21.56 9.97 22.77
C GLY A 69 -20.49 10.52 23.69
N THR A 70 -20.84 10.73 24.96
CA THR A 70 -19.87 11.07 26.01
C THR A 70 -19.19 9.82 26.60
N SER A 71 -19.66 8.64 26.23
CA SER A 71 -19.12 7.34 26.65
C SER A 71 -18.08 6.85 25.64
N ASN A 72 -16.97 6.30 26.13
CA ASN A 72 -15.99 5.57 25.31
C ASN A 72 -16.29 4.06 25.27
N GLN A 73 -17.53 3.68 25.54
CA GLN A 73 -18.00 2.29 25.56
C GLN A 73 -19.20 2.10 24.62
N TYR A 74 -19.32 0.89 24.08
CA TYR A 74 -20.40 0.43 23.22
C TYR A 74 -20.50 1.23 21.91
N GLY A 75 -21.69 1.32 21.30
CA GLY A 75 -21.85 1.86 19.96
C GLY A 75 -21.60 0.81 18.88
N TRP A 76 -21.90 -0.44 19.19
CA TRP A 76 -21.76 -1.56 18.26
C TRP A 76 -22.99 -1.71 17.37
N GLY A 77 -22.79 -2.18 16.14
CA GLY A 77 -23.87 -2.42 15.19
C GLY A 77 -24.46 -1.13 14.64
N GLY A 78 -23.85 -0.56 13.59
CA GLY A 78 -24.34 0.68 12.99
C GLY A 78 -25.79 0.58 12.51
N ALA A 79 -26.17 -0.56 11.93
CA ALA A 79 -27.56 -0.87 11.65
C ALA A 79 -28.18 -1.82 12.69
N ILE A 80 -27.57 -2.99 12.89
CA ILE A 80 -28.13 -4.08 13.70
C ILE A 80 -27.11 -4.50 14.77
N TYR A 81 -27.58 -4.59 16.00
CA TYR A 81 -26.88 -5.26 17.09
C TYR A 81 -27.72 -6.43 17.61
N ILE A 82 -27.08 -7.58 17.82
CA ILE A 82 -27.70 -8.79 18.38
C ILE A 82 -26.89 -9.29 19.57
N ASN A 83 -27.54 -9.53 20.69
CA ASN A 83 -26.97 -10.25 21.83
C ASN A 83 -27.61 -11.64 21.93
N ILE A 84 -26.79 -12.68 21.76
CA ILE A 84 -27.19 -14.07 21.94
C ILE A 84 -26.78 -14.49 23.36
N SER A 85 -27.75 -14.62 24.27
CA SER A 85 -27.46 -14.86 25.69
C SER A 85 -27.27 -16.33 26.06
N TYR A 86 -27.70 -17.28 25.21
CA TYR A 86 -27.69 -18.72 25.48
C TYR A 86 -26.46 -19.41 24.88
N ASN A 87 -26.00 -20.48 25.54
CA ASN A 87 -24.76 -21.19 25.22
C ASN A 87 -25.03 -22.72 25.17
N PRO A 88 -24.60 -23.44 24.11
CA PRO A 88 -23.97 -22.95 22.88
C PRO A 88 -24.95 -22.19 21.97
N PRO A 89 -24.45 -21.25 21.13
CA PRO A 89 -25.27 -20.67 20.08
C PRO A 89 -25.65 -21.75 19.06
N SER A 90 -26.95 -22.07 18.97
CA SER A 90 -27.53 -23.09 18.10
C SER A 90 -28.33 -22.45 16.96
N LEU A 91 -27.65 -21.69 16.09
CA LEU A 91 -28.31 -20.98 14.99
C LEU A 91 -28.62 -21.94 13.82
N THR A 92 -29.86 -21.89 13.36
CA THR A 92 -30.39 -22.65 12.21
C THR A 92 -31.41 -21.80 11.46
N ALA A 93 -31.80 -22.22 10.26
CA ALA A 93 -32.88 -21.55 9.52
C ALA A 93 -34.23 -21.54 10.27
N THR A 94 -34.42 -22.36 11.30
CA THR A 94 -35.68 -22.41 12.07
C THR A 94 -35.76 -21.40 13.22
N ASN A 95 -34.65 -20.75 13.57
CA ASN A 95 -34.60 -19.77 14.66
C ASN A 95 -33.81 -18.48 14.33
N PHE A 96 -33.02 -18.45 13.26
CA PHE A 96 -32.24 -17.27 12.88
C PHE A 96 -32.11 -17.16 11.37
N GLN A 97 -32.65 -16.08 10.78
CA GLN A 97 -32.43 -15.73 9.38
C GLN A 97 -32.34 -14.21 9.22
N LEU A 98 -31.29 -13.76 8.55
CA LEU A 98 -31.01 -12.38 8.16
C LEU A 98 -30.75 -12.35 6.64
N THR A 99 -31.76 -12.66 5.83
CA THR A 99 -31.57 -12.90 4.39
C THR A 99 -32.06 -11.75 3.53
N ASP A 100 -31.43 -11.58 2.37
CA ASP A 100 -31.77 -10.59 1.35
C ASP A 100 -31.75 -9.15 1.88
N LEU A 101 -30.82 -8.89 2.78
CA LEU A 101 -30.64 -7.57 3.40
C LEU A 101 -29.85 -6.65 2.48
N SER A 102 -30.02 -5.34 2.61
CA SER A 102 -29.14 -4.37 1.96
C SER A 102 -28.69 -3.30 2.96
N PHE A 103 -27.41 -2.96 2.94
CA PHE A 103 -26.83 -1.92 3.78
C PHE A 103 -26.26 -0.81 2.91
N THR A 104 -26.49 0.44 3.27
CA THR A 104 -25.93 1.61 2.58
C THR A 104 -25.58 2.67 3.61
N ASN A 105 -24.31 3.08 3.64
CA ASN A 105 -23.79 4.12 4.55
C ASN A 105 -24.14 3.88 6.03
N CYS A 106 -24.18 2.62 6.46
CA CYS A 106 -24.31 2.30 7.89
C CYS A 106 -22.94 2.42 8.56
N LYS A 107 -22.90 2.90 9.81
CA LYS A 107 -21.64 3.11 10.51
C LYS A 107 -21.79 2.94 12.01
N ALA A 108 -20.84 2.23 12.61
CA ALA A 108 -20.73 2.10 14.05
C ALA A 108 -19.70 3.10 14.60
N SER A 109 -19.96 3.70 15.76
CA SER A 109 -18.96 4.42 16.55
C SER A 109 -18.00 3.47 17.27
N GLY A 110 -18.44 2.23 17.55
CA GLY A 110 -17.63 1.16 18.16
C GLY A 110 -17.14 0.14 17.14
N ALA A 111 -17.97 -0.88 16.83
CA ALA A 111 -17.61 -2.02 15.99
C ALA A 111 -18.82 -2.56 15.21
N GLY A 112 -18.58 -3.16 14.04
CA GLY A 112 -19.63 -3.73 13.18
C GLY A 112 -20.52 -2.67 12.54
N ASN A 113 -20.11 -2.11 11.40
CA ASN A 113 -20.86 -1.03 10.74
C ASN A 113 -22.28 -1.45 10.34
N ASN A 114 -22.45 -2.68 9.87
CA ASN A 114 -23.75 -3.21 9.46
C ASN A 114 -24.35 -4.05 10.59
N LEU A 115 -23.61 -5.07 11.02
CA LEU A 115 -24.04 -6.05 12.00
C LEU A 115 -22.95 -6.26 13.05
N HIS A 116 -23.36 -6.24 14.30
CA HIS A 116 -22.54 -6.70 15.41
C HIS A 116 -23.26 -7.75 16.24
N ILE A 117 -22.55 -8.84 16.57
CA ILE A 117 -23.10 -9.91 17.41
C ILE A 117 -22.25 -10.14 18.66
N LEU A 118 -22.86 -9.94 19.83
CA LEU A 118 -22.35 -10.45 21.10
C LEU A 118 -22.84 -11.89 21.28
N SER A 119 -21.92 -12.85 21.45
CA SER A 119 -22.27 -14.27 21.62
C SER A 119 -21.29 -14.98 22.56
N PRO A 120 -21.64 -16.15 23.13
CA PRO A 120 -20.70 -16.92 23.95
C PRO A 120 -19.47 -17.42 23.17
N ASP A 121 -19.60 -17.56 21.85
CA ASP A 121 -18.55 -17.98 20.94
C ASP A 121 -18.78 -17.34 19.56
N THR A 122 -18.02 -16.27 19.28
CA THR A 122 -18.10 -15.53 18.01
C THR A 122 -17.72 -16.41 16.83
N HIS A 123 -16.71 -17.25 17.00
CA HIS A 123 -16.23 -18.14 15.95
C HIS A 123 -17.31 -19.16 15.56
N ALA A 124 -17.88 -19.87 16.55
CA ALA A 124 -18.95 -20.84 16.31
C ALA A 124 -20.21 -20.17 15.72
N THR A 125 -20.55 -18.96 16.17
CA THR A 125 -21.65 -18.17 15.62
C THR A 125 -21.43 -17.87 14.14
N GLY A 126 -20.25 -17.40 13.78
CA GLY A 126 -19.84 -17.17 12.39
C GLY A 126 -19.91 -18.42 11.52
N GLN A 127 -19.43 -19.55 12.03
CA GLN A 127 -19.51 -20.84 11.34
C GLN A 127 -20.95 -21.27 11.08
N ALA A 128 -21.84 -21.14 12.08
CA ALA A 128 -23.24 -21.50 11.93
C ALA A 128 -23.95 -20.61 10.89
N ILE A 129 -23.68 -19.29 10.91
CA ILE A 129 -24.23 -18.35 9.93
C ILE A 129 -23.81 -18.72 8.51
N LYS A 130 -22.51 -18.96 8.27
CA LYS A 130 -22.02 -19.34 6.94
C LYS A 130 -22.60 -20.68 6.50
N ASN A 131 -22.47 -21.73 7.33
CA ASN A 131 -22.85 -23.09 6.94
C ASN A 131 -24.36 -23.21 6.68
N GLY A 132 -25.17 -22.43 7.39
CA GLY A 132 -26.62 -22.37 7.20
C GLY A 132 -27.09 -21.35 6.16
N ASN A 133 -26.20 -20.54 5.56
CA ASN A 133 -26.54 -19.37 4.75
C ASN A 133 -27.54 -18.43 5.47
N LEU A 134 -27.34 -18.22 6.77
CA LEU A 134 -28.29 -17.51 7.63
C LEU A 134 -28.18 -15.99 7.55
N LEU A 135 -27.17 -15.46 6.85
CA LEU A 135 -27.02 -14.04 6.54
C LEU A 135 -26.73 -13.90 5.04
N THR A 136 -27.61 -13.25 4.28
CA THR A 136 -27.34 -12.90 2.87
C THR A 136 -27.58 -11.42 2.65
N VAL A 137 -26.75 -10.83 1.78
CA VAL A 137 -26.74 -9.39 1.52
C VAL A 137 -26.83 -9.17 0.01
N LYS A 138 -27.78 -8.36 -0.43
CA LYS A 138 -27.96 -7.97 -1.83
C LYS A 138 -26.73 -7.20 -2.33
N ASN A 139 -26.26 -7.56 -3.51
CA ASN A 139 -25.28 -6.80 -4.25
C ASN A 139 -25.97 -5.62 -4.93
N LEU A 140 -25.82 -4.42 -4.35
CA LEU A 140 -26.44 -3.21 -4.88
C LEU A 140 -25.86 -2.76 -6.23
N SER A 141 -24.66 -3.23 -6.58
CA SER A 141 -24.01 -2.95 -7.87
C SER A 141 -24.41 -3.92 -8.97
N ASP A 142 -25.02 -5.07 -8.61
CA ASP A 142 -25.49 -6.09 -9.56
C ASP A 142 -26.82 -6.74 -9.10
N PRO A 143 -27.95 -6.00 -9.09
CA PRO A 143 -29.23 -6.56 -8.69
C PRO A 143 -29.75 -7.57 -9.73
N PRO A 144 -30.35 -8.72 -9.33
CA PRO A 144 -30.82 -9.09 -7.99
C PRO A 144 -29.86 -9.99 -7.19
N ASN A 145 -28.58 -10.06 -7.57
CA ASN A 145 -27.64 -11.00 -6.98
C ASN A 145 -27.30 -10.65 -5.52
N ILE A 146 -26.84 -11.64 -4.77
CA ILE A 146 -26.23 -11.43 -3.44
C ILE A 146 -24.72 -11.25 -3.57
N ILE A 147 -24.09 -10.69 -2.53
CA ILE A 147 -22.64 -10.62 -2.41
C ILE A 147 -22.09 -12.05 -2.28
N SER A 148 -21.46 -12.56 -3.34
CA SER A 148 -21.01 -13.95 -3.44
C SER A 148 -19.81 -14.27 -2.53
N ASP A 149 -19.04 -13.26 -2.15
CA ASP A 149 -17.81 -13.39 -1.38
C ASP A 149 -17.92 -12.88 0.07
N LEU A 150 -19.15 -12.63 0.54
CA LEU A 150 -19.44 -12.05 1.87
C LEU A 150 -18.67 -12.75 3.01
N TYR A 151 -18.57 -14.07 2.94
CA TYR A 151 -17.95 -14.88 3.98
C TYR A 151 -16.44 -15.05 3.82
N VAL A 152 -15.86 -14.70 2.67
CA VAL A 152 -14.47 -15.04 2.33
C VAL A 152 -13.60 -13.82 2.05
N SER A 153 -14.22 -12.66 1.84
CA SER A 153 -13.50 -11.41 1.60
C SER A 153 -13.24 -10.64 2.89
N PRO A 154 -12.00 -10.21 3.16
CA PRO A 154 -11.68 -9.32 4.28
C PRO A 154 -12.31 -7.93 4.12
N SER A 155 -12.85 -7.57 2.95
CA SER A 155 -13.58 -6.32 2.71
C SER A 155 -14.70 -6.04 3.70
N TYR A 156 -15.35 -7.09 4.19
CA TYR A 156 -16.49 -6.96 5.08
C TYR A 156 -16.12 -7.12 6.56
N ALA A 157 -14.82 -7.17 6.88
CA ALA A 157 -14.33 -7.52 8.20
C ALA A 157 -14.82 -6.58 9.31
N TYR A 158 -14.97 -5.28 9.02
CA TYR A 158 -15.46 -4.28 9.96
C TYR A 158 -16.97 -4.03 9.87
N ASP A 159 -17.62 -4.59 8.86
CA ASP A 159 -19.06 -4.45 8.66
C ASP A 159 -19.84 -5.51 9.44
N TYR A 160 -19.30 -6.73 9.52
CA TYR A 160 -19.89 -7.88 10.19
C TYR A 160 -18.93 -8.39 11.26
N MET A 161 -19.08 -7.84 12.46
CA MET A 161 -18.20 -8.15 13.59
C MET A 161 -18.95 -8.87 14.70
N GLY A 162 -18.20 -9.47 15.62
CA GLY A 162 -18.72 -9.92 16.89
C GLY A 162 -17.72 -9.72 18.01
N ILE A 163 -18.17 -10.08 19.22
CA ILE A 163 -17.31 -10.16 20.40
C ILE A 163 -17.74 -11.34 21.24
N ASN A 164 -16.76 -12.05 21.77
CA ASN A 164 -17.00 -13.15 22.69
C ASN A 164 -17.48 -12.59 24.04
N LYS A 165 -18.51 -13.20 24.62
CA LYS A 165 -19.08 -12.80 25.91
C LYS A 165 -18.06 -12.78 27.05
N PHE A 166 -17.07 -13.66 27.04
CA PHE A 166 -15.98 -13.63 28.02
C PHE A 166 -15.11 -12.38 27.86
N ILE A 167 -14.74 -12.04 26.62
CA ILE A 167 -13.97 -10.81 26.32
C ILE A 167 -14.77 -9.57 26.75
N GLU A 168 -16.07 -9.51 26.44
CA GLU A 168 -16.94 -8.41 26.87
C GLU A 168 -17.09 -8.34 28.40
N THR A 169 -17.11 -9.47 29.09
CA THR A 169 -17.19 -9.49 30.57
C THR A 169 -15.94 -8.85 31.19
N ASP A 170 -14.77 -9.11 30.62
CA ASP A 170 -13.49 -8.56 31.10
C ASP A 170 -13.23 -7.14 30.57
N ASN A 171 -13.87 -6.74 29.47
CA ASN A 171 -13.62 -5.48 28.76
C ASN A 171 -14.95 -4.79 28.41
N GLN A 172 -15.76 -4.53 29.43
CA GLN A 172 -17.14 -4.06 29.27
C GLN A 172 -17.27 -2.89 28.29
N GLY A 173 -18.05 -3.13 27.23
CA GLY A 173 -18.36 -2.19 26.16
C GLY A 173 -17.14 -1.72 25.39
N THR A 174 -16.07 -2.51 25.30
CA THR A 174 -14.85 -2.06 24.61
C THR A 174 -15.14 -1.62 23.17
N ILE A 175 -14.44 -0.57 22.74
CA ILE A 175 -14.42 -0.12 21.33
C ILE A 175 -13.08 -0.44 20.66
N ASN A 176 -12.20 -1.18 21.35
CA ASN A 176 -10.95 -1.63 20.80
C ASN A 176 -11.22 -2.72 19.75
N LEU A 177 -11.01 -2.39 18.48
CA LEU A 177 -11.25 -3.30 17.35
C LEU A 177 -10.40 -4.58 17.41
N ASP A 178 -9.28 -4.58 18.14
CA ASP A 178 -8.45 -5.79 18.31
C ASP A 178 -9.08 -6.83 19.27
N LEU A 179 -10.08 -6.42 20.06
CA LEU A 179 -10.87 -7.30 20.92
C LEU A 179 -12.18 -7.77 20.26
N HIS A 180 -12.45 -7.27 19.06
CA HIS A 180 -13.55 -7.72 18.21
C HIS A 180 -13.01 -8.60 17.09
N GLU A 181 -13.85 -9.51 16.61
CA GLU A 181 -13.49 -10.43 15.53
C GLU A 181 -14.50 -10.27 14.39
N PRO A 182 -14.06 -10.22 13.11
CA PRO A 182 -14.96 -10.42 12.00
C PRO A 182 -15.67 -11.76 12.12
N LEU A 183 -16.98 -11.80 11.85
CA LEU A 183 -17.76 -13.03 11.99
C LEU A 183 -17.25 -14.18 11.09
N PHE A 184 -16.57 -13.86 9.99
CA PHE A 184 -16.16 -14.84 8.98
C PHE A 184 -14.64 -14.92 8.78
N GLU A 185 -13.84 -14.39 9.72
CA GLU A 185 -12.38 -14.34 9.64
C GLU A 185 -11.73 -15.69 9.33
N GLN A 186 -12.28 -16.78 9.87
CA GLN A 186 -11.83 -18.16 9.66
C GLN A 186 -11.96 -18.65 8.22
N TYR A 187 -12.71 -17.94 7.39
CA TYR A 187 -12.98 -18.28 6.01
C TYR A 187 -12.35 -17.32 5.01
N PHE A 188 -11.61 -16.31 5.48
CA PHE A 188 -10.93 -15.38 4.59
C PHE A 188 -9.92 -16.10 3.70
N ILE A 189 -9.84 -15.68 2.44
CA ILE A 189 -8.85 -16.19 1.48
C ILE A 189 -7.50 -15.51 1.61
N SER A 190 -7.48 -14.29 2.15
CA SER A 190 -6.27 -13.58 2.54
C SER A 190 -6.57 -12.56 3.64
N ASN A 191 -5.58 -12.27 4.47
CA ASN A 191 -5.64 -11.19 5.45
C ASN A 191 -5.21 -9.83 4.88
N VAL A 192 -4.59 -9.82 3.70
CA VAL A 192 -4.14 -8.60 3.02
C VAL A 192 -4.83 -8.57 1.65
N PRO A 193 -5.54 -7.51 1.30
CA PRO A 193 -6.14 -7.37 -0.03
C PRO A 193 -5.08 -7.28 -1.12
N ASN A 194 -5.32 -7.90 -2.27
CA ASN A 194 -4.49 -7.79 -3.47
C ASN A 194 -5.38 -7.49 -4.69
N PRO A 195 -5.37 -6.25 -5.23
CA PRO A 195 -4.51 -5.13 -4.85
C PRO A 195 -4.85 -4.54 -3.47
N SER A 196 -3.85 -3.91 -2.84
CA SER A 196 -3.99 -3.09 -1.65
C SER A 196 -4.02 -1.60 -2.00
N TYR A 197 -5.04 -0.86 -1.57
CA TYR A 197 -5.18 0.58 -1.77
C TYR A 197 -4.64 1.38 -0.58
N ILE A 198 -3.85 2.41 -0.88
CA ILE A 198 -3.24 3.33 0.08
C ILE A 198 -3.81 4.74 -0.10
N ASP A 199 -4.15 5.40 1.00
CA ASP A 199 -4.52 6.82 1.04
C ASP A 199 -3.76 7.45 2.20
N GLY A 200 -2.67 8.14 1.90
CA GLY A 200 -1.82 8.78 2.92
C GLY A 200 -2.53 9.86 3.74
N ASN A 201 -3.66 10.39 3.25
CA ASN A 201 -4.41 11.45 3.91
C ASN A 201 -5.53 10.91 4.82
N ASN A 202 -6.29 9.92 4.35
CA ASN A 202 -7.52 9.45 5.00
C ASN A 202 -7.49 7.95 5.37
N GLY A 203 -6.52 7.21 4.86
CA GLY A 203 -6.34 5.79 5.14
C GLY A 203 -6.01 5.52 6.60
N LYS A 204 -6.18 4.26 7.01
CA LYS A 204 -5.88 3.81 8.38
C LYS A 204 -5.16 2.47 8.35
N ASP A 205 -4.04 2.40 9.06
CA ASP A 205 -3.27 1.16 9.22
C ASP A 205 -3.93 0.27 10.30
N ILE A 206 -4.96 -0.45 9.89
CA ILE A 206 -5.72 -1.40 10.71
C ILE A 206 -5.66 -2.81 10.10
N LYS A 207 -5.92 -3.83 10.94
CA LYS A 207 -5.72 -5.27 10.62
C LYS A 207 -6.12 -5.67 9.19
N PHE A 208 -7.30 -5.25 8.73
CA PHE A 208 -7.86 -5.59 7.42
C PHE A 208 -7.98 -4.40 6.46
N CYS A 209 -7.14 -3.37 6.59
CA CYS A 209 -7.09 -2.31 5.59
C CYS A 209 -6.50 -2.80 4.26
N GLY A 210 -6.63 -1.99 3.21
CA GLY A 210 -6.11 -2.23 1.86
C GLY A 210 -7.21 -2.38 0.83
N GLU A 211 -8.47 -2.34 1.24
CA GLU A 211 -9.61 -2.39 0.32
C GLU A 211 -9.98 -0.99 -0.15
N GLN A 212 -10.75 -0.90 -1.24
CA GLN A 212 -11.12 0.39 -1.83
C GLN A 212 -11.92 1.29 -0.85
N TYR A 213 -12.77 0.69 -0.02
CA TYR A 213 -13.57 1.37 1.00
C TYR A 213 -12.86 1.49 2.35
N SER A 214 -11.79 0.72 2.60
CA SER A 214 -11.03 0.71 3.84
C SER A 214 -9.53 0.65 3.51
N LYS A 215 -9.04 1.78 3.00
CA LYS A 215 -7.66 1.92 2.50
C LYS A 215 -6.66 1.94 3.66
N CYS A 216 -5.48 1.37 3.47
CA CYS A 216 -4.39 1.56 4.41
C CYS A 216 -3.82 2.97 4.32
N GLN A 217 -3.12 3.40 5.36
CA GLN A 217 -2.48 4.70 5.41
C GLN A 217 -1.08 4.67 4.79
N THR A 218 -0.33 3.58 5.01
CA THR A 218 1.07 3.48 4.57
C THR A 218 1.33 2.24 3.72
N ILE A 219 2.22 2.38 2.74
CA ILE A 219 2.78 1.26 1.95
C ILE A 219 3.48 0.29 2.89
N LYS A 220 4.25 0.82 3.85
CA LYS A 220 5.02 0.04 4.82
C LYS A 220 4.13 -0.94 5.57
N TYR A 221 3.03 -0.45 6.16
CA TYR A 221 2.11 -1.31 6.90
C TYR A 221 1.56 -2.42 6.02
N CYS A 222 1.21 -2.13 4.76
CA CYS A 222 0.81 -3.16 3.80
C CYS A 222 1.90 -4.23 3.62
N THR A 223 3.13 -3.83 3.33
CA THR A 223 4.23 -4.78 3.02
C THR A 223 4.71 -5.62 4.20
N GLU A 224 4.50 -5.17 5.44
CA GLU A 224 4.95 -5.88 6.65
C GLU A 224 3.93 -6.91 7.17
N ARG A 225 2.71 -6.95 6.60
CA ARG A 225 1.67 -7.90 7.02
C ARG A 225 1.88 -9.31 6.47
N ASN A 226 1.31 -10.29 7.19
CA ASN A 226 1.23 -11.67 6.72
C ASN A 226 -0.10 -11.89 5.97
N PRO A 227 -0.10 -12.17 4.65
CA PRO A 227 -1.31 -12.39 3.89
C PRO A 227 -1.97 -13.75 4.15
N THR A 228 -1.30 -14.66 4.86
CA THR A 228 -1.80 -16.02 5.15
C THR A 228 -3.03 -15.96 6.06
N PRO A 229 -4.20 -16.44 5.61
CA PRO A 229 -5.43 -16.47 6.41
C PRO A 229 -5.40 -17.57 7.48
N PHE A 230 -6.43 -17.61 8.33
CA PHE A 230 -6.58 -18.61 9.40
C PHE A 230 -6.60 -20.07 8.91
N SER A 231 -7.01 -20.32 7.66
CA SER A 231 -6.95 -21.66 7.07
C SER A 231 -5.52 -22.21 6.98
N GLY A 232 -4.51 -21.34 7.10
CA GLY A 232 -3.09 -21.68 7.03
C GLY A 232 -2.57 -21.83 5.60
N ASN A 233 -3.44 -21.79 4.60
CA ASN A 233 -3.06 -21.87 3.20
C ASN A 233 -2.82 -20.46 2.67
N PRO A 234 -1.57 -20.09 2.30
CA PRO A 234 -1.30 -18.77 1.76
C PRO A 234 -2.00 -18.56 0.41
N PRO A 235 -2.36 -17.32 0.05
CA PRO A 235 -2.88 -17.02 -1.28
C PRO A 235 -1.89 -17.43 -2.38
N SER A 236 -2.41 -17.82 -3.54
CA SER A 236 -1.61 -18.29 -4.69
C SER A 236 -0.97 -17.16 -5.52
N ASP A 237 -0.93 -15.93 -4.98
CA ASP A 237 -0.50 -14.74 -5.71
C ASP A 237 1.00 -14.79 -6.03
N SER A 238 1.34 -14.55 -7.30
CA SER A 238 2.73 -14.45 -7.77
C SER A 238 3.32 -13.05 -7.62
N SER A 239 2.47 -12.05 -7.36
CA SER A 239 2.85 -10.65 -7.16
C SER A 239 1.79 -9.92 -6.35
N TYR A 240 2.22 -8.95 -5.55
CA TYR A 240 1.35 -8.11 -4.75
C TYR A 240 1.31 -6.69 -5.31
N SER A 241 0.11 -6.19 -5.60
CA SER A 241 -0.10 -4.85 -6.13
C SER A 241 -0.51 -3.88 -5.03
N ILE A 242 0.14 -2.72 -4.98
CA ILE A 242 -0.17 -1.61 -4.08
C ILE A 242 -0.51 -0.39 -4.92
N ILE A 243 -1.67 0.21 -4.66
CA ILE A 243 -2.23 1.32 -5.44
C ILE A 243 -2.35 2.55 -4.55
N LEU A 244 -1.61 3.61 -4.86
CA LEU A 244 -1.71 4.90 -4.17
C LEU A 244 -2.88 5.69 -4.75
N THR A 245 -3.87 5.98 -3.93
CA THR A 245 -5.04 6.82 -4.29
C THR A 245 -4.87 8.28 -3.85
N SER A 246 -3.86 8.56 -3.03
CA SER A 246 -3.42 9.91 -2.69
C SER A 246 -1.90 9.93 -2.49
N SER A 247 -1.32 11.12 -2.47
CA SER A 247 0.07 11.31 -2.06
C SER A 247 0.27 10.95 -0.58
N THR A 248 1.49 10.58 -0.21
CA THR A 248 1.88 10.20 1.16
C THR A 248 3.22 10.83 1.55
N ALA A 249 3.38 11.16 2.83
CA ALA A 249 4.63 11.63 3.43
C ALA A 249 5.06 10.77 4.64
N LEU A 250 4.40 9.62 4.83
CA LEU A 250 4.51 8.82 6.06
C LEU A 250 5.41 7.60 5.90
N ASP A 251 5.63 7.16 4.65
CA ASP A 251 6.35 5.93 4.34
C ASP A 251 7.85 6.09 4.45
N THR A 252 8.52 5.25 5.24
CA THR A 252 9.99 5.25 5.32
C THR A 252 10.52 3.89 5.73
N ASN A 253 11.73 3.53 5.26
CA ASN A 253 12.40 2.29 5.63
C ASN A 253 11.57 1.04 5.31
N ILE A 254 11.07 0.95 4.08
CA ILE A 254 10.38 -0.21 3.52
C ILE A 254 11.43 -1.22 3.06
N GLN A 255 11.33 -2.45 3.56
CA GLN A 255 12.25 -3.53 3.24
C GLN A 255 11.55 -4.56 2.34
N ILE A 256 12.10 -4.79 1.15
CA ILE A 256 11.59 -5.80 0.22
C ILE A 256 12.60 -6.95 0.16
N ILE A 257 12.28 -8.03 0.86
CA ILE A 257 13.05 -9.27 0.94
C ILE A 257 12.29 -10.41 0.25
N SER A 258 12.93 -11.58 0.08
CA SER A 258 12.34 -12.74 -0.62
C SER A 258 11.04 -13.28 -0.01
N THR A 259 10.72 -12.91 1.23
CA THR A 259 9.48 -13.30 1.92
C THR A 259 8.47 -12.16 2.06
N THR A 260 8.78 -10.94 1.61
CA THR A 260 7.84 -9.81 1.68
C THR A 260 6.58 -10.18 0.89
N LEU A 261 5.44 -10.21 1.59
CA LEU A 261 4.14 -10.70 1.12
C LEU A 261 4.13 -12.10 0.47
N LEU A 262 5.02 -12.99 0.91
CA LEU A 262 5.22 -14.42 0.53
C LEU A 262 6.39 -14.68 -0.40
N ASN A 263 6.56 -13.91 -1.47
CA ASN A 263 7.55 -14.19 -2.53
C ASN A 263 8.46 -12.99 -2.87
N GLY A 264 8.26 -11.83 -2.22
CA GLY A 264 9.07 -10.65 -2.45
C GLY A 264 8.81 -9.95 -3.78
N HIS A 265 7.69 -10.22 -4.46
CA HIS A 265 7.33 -9.60 -5.74
C HIS A 265 6.27 -8.52 -5.52
N ILE A 266 6.68 -7.25 -5.54
CA ILE A 266 5.83 -6.11 -5.18
C ILE A 266 5.76 -5.11 -6.34
N MET A 267 4.54 -4.70 -6.68
CA MET A 267 4.27 -3.58 -7.60
C MET A 267 3.62 -2.44 -6.83
N ILE A 268 4.14 -1.23 -6.97
CA ILE A 268 3.59 -0.01 -6.38
C ILE A 268 3.31 0.97 -7.50
N GLN A 269 2.07 1.45 -7.58
CA GLN A 269 1.64 2.35 -8.65
C GLN A 269 0.67 3.42 -8.17
N SER A 270 0.55 4.49 -8.94
CA SER A 270 -0.54 5.45 -8.79
C SER A 270 -1.87 4.85 -9.26
N ASP A 271 -2.96 5.27 -8.62
CA ASP A 271 -4.31 4.95 -9.07
C ASP A 271 -4.54 5.48 -10.50
N GLY A 272 -5.11 4.63 -11.35
CA GLY A 272 -5.29 4.92 -12.77
C GLY A 272 -4.01 4.92 -13.62
N TYR A 273 -2.88 4.35 -13.13
CA TYR A 273 -1.65 4.22 -13.92
C TYR A 273 -1.92 3.62 -15.31
N ASN A 274 -1.65 4.42 -16.34
CA ASN A 274 -1.70 4.00 -17.73
C ASN A 274 -0.57 4.72 -18.49
N PRO A 275 0.49 4.03 -18.92
CA PRO A 275 1.64 4.66 -19.58
C PRO A 275 1.32 5.24 -20.98
N THR A 276 0.10 5.06 -21.48
CA THR A 276 -0.35 5.53 -22.81
C THR A 276 -1.39 6.64 -22.74
N GLU A 277 -1.93 6.94 -21.56
CA GLU A 277 -2.98 7.93 -21.33
C GLU A 277 -2.57 8.89 -20.22
N ASP A 278 -3.30 10.00 -20.07
CA ASP A 278 -3.07 10.92 -18.97
C ASP A 278 -3.60 10.34 -17.65
N TYR A 279 -2.76 10.35 -16.62
CA TYR A 279 -3.15 9.97 -15.26
C TYR A 279 -2.39 10.81 -14.23
N THR A 280 -2.92 10.87 -13.02
CA THR A 280 -2.30 11.62 -11.92
C THR A 280 -1.25 10.76 -11.23
N LYS A 281 0.02 11.16 -11.32
CA LYS A 281 1.11 10.58 -10.54
C LYS A 281 0.96 11.00 -9.07
N GLN A 282 0.80 10.05 -8.17
CA GLN A 282 0.78 10.29 -6.73
C GLN A 282 2.20 10.47 -6.21
N SER A 283 2.39 11.43 -5.31
CA SER A 283 3.68 11.70 -4.69
C SER A 283 3.96 10.79 -3.50
N ILE A 284 5.20 10.30 -3.40
CA ILE A 284 5.81 9.86 -2.15
C ILE A 284 6.78 10.96 -1.72
N GLN A 285 6.34 11.76 -0.74
CA GLN A 285 7.04 12.92 -0.21
C GLN A 285 8.15 12.48 0.73
N THR A 286 9.40 12.71 0.32
CA THR A 286 10.58 12.16 1.01
C THR A 286 11.36 13.19 1.84
N GLN A 287 10.79 14.39 2.03
CA GLN A 287 11.52 15.60 2.45
C GLN A 287 12.14 15.49 3.84
N SER A 288 11.54 14.68 4.70
CA SER A 288 11.92 14.51 6.09
C SER A 288 12.67 13.19 6.38
N PHE A 289 12.87 12.33 5.38
CA PHE A 289 13.36 10.96 5.60
C PHE A 289 14.87 10.89 5.83
N SER A 290 15.31 10.36 6.96
CA SER A 290 16.75 10.16 7.26
C SER A 290 17.28 8.77 6.91
N ARG A 291 16.42 7.89 6.37
CA ARG A 291 16.71 6.50 5.99
C ARG A 291 16.34 6.30 4.53
N SER A 292 16.84 5.20 3.94
CA SER A 292 16.34 4.73 2.65
C SER A 292 14.83 4.53 2.71
N LEU A 293 14.13 4.97 1.66
CA LEU A 293 12.71 4.66 1.51
C LEU A 293 12.55 3.18 1.19
N PHE A 294 13.30 2.68 0.22
CA PHE A 294 13.29 1.26 -0.16
C PHE A 294 14.68 0.64 -0.01
N THR A 295 14.73 -0.54 0.61
CA THR A 295 15.88 -1.44 0.57
C THR A 295 15.44 -2.78 -0.01
N ILE A 296 16.10 -3.21 -1.07
CA ILE A 296 15.76 -4.42 -1.83
C ILE A 296 16.92 -5.40 -1.74
N THR A 297 16.67 -6.62 -1.26
CA THR A 297 17.69 -7.66 -1.04
C THR A 297 17.17 -9.08 -1.33
N GLY A 298 18.09 -10.02 -1.52
CA GLY A 298 17.73 -11.41 -1.84
C GLY A 298 17.17 -11.53 -3.25
N THR A 299 16.18 -12.40 -3.46
CA THR A 299 15.54 -12.67 -4.76
C THR A 299 14.27 -11.85 -4.98
N SER A 300 14.18 -10.67 -4.37
CA SER A 300 12.98 -9.83 -4.44
C SER A 300 12.92 -9.01 -5.73
N HIS A 301 11.69 -8.63 -6.08
CA HIS A 301 11.35 -7.86 -7.27
C HIS A 301 10.48 -6.67 -6.86
N LEU A 302 10.91 -5.45 -7.18
CA LEU A 302 10.13 -4.23 -6.93
C LEU A 302 9.87 -3.48 -8.23
N GLN A 303 8.60 -3.19 -8.50
CA GLN A 303 8.20 -2.31 -9.60
C GLN A 303 7.56 -1.03 -9.06
N LEU A 304 8.07 0.11 -9.50
CA LEU A 304 7.58 1.45 -9.16
C LEU A 304 7.06 2.10 -10.44
N LEU A 305 5.74 2.28 -10.53
CA LEU A 305 5.06 2.64 -11.77
C LEU A 305 4.27 3.95 -11.62
N GLY A 306 4.57 4.95 -12.43
CA GLY A 306 3.76 6.16 -12.47
C GLY A 306 3.77 6.97 -11.17
N LEU A 307 4.87 6.97 -10.45
CA LEU A 307 5.00 7.66 -9.16
C LEU A 307 5.76 8.97 -9.30
N HIS A 308 5.53 9.87 -8.37
CA HIS A 308 6.32 11.09 -8.21
C HIS A 308 7.07 11.06 -6.88
N PHE A 309 8.36 11.36 -6.88
CA PHE A 309 9.20 11.43 -5.69
C PHE A 309 9.69 12.86 -5.51
N ASP A 310 9.07 13.59 -4.58
CA ASP A 310 9.40 14.98 -4.31
C ASP A 310 10.25 15.14 -3.04
N SER A 311 11.45 15.65 -3.30
CA SER A 311 12.43 16.26 -2.39
C SER A 311 12.87 15.41 -1.20
N LEU A 312 14.17 15.29 -1.03
CA LEU A 312 14.78 14.39 -0.06
C LEU A 312 15.40 15.16 1.10
N ASN A 313 15.54 14.49 2.25
CA ASN A 313 16.12 15.10 3.43
C ASN A 313 17.60 15.45 3.20
N PRO A 314 17.98 16.74 3.23
CA PRO A 314 19.37 17.15 3.04
C PRO A 314 20.31 16.64 4.13
N THR A 315 19.81 16.12 5.25
CA THR A 315 20.63 15.50 6.31
C THR A 315 20.71 13.98 6.21
N SER A 316 19.99 13.33 5.29
CA SER A 316 20.15 11.89 5.06
C SER A 316 21.50 11.62 4.41
N ASN A 317 22.16 10.54 4.85
CA ASN A 317 23.33 9.96 4.19
C ASN A 317 23.00 8.63 3.51
N ASN A 318 21.76 8.16 3.64
CA ASN A 318 21.31 6.90 3.07
C ASN A 318 20.72 7.15 1.67
N PRO A 319 20.97 6.29 0.68
CA PRO A 319 20.35 6.44 -0.62
C PRO A 319 18.84 6.31 -0.51
N LEU A 320 18.05 6.99 -1.35
CA LEU A 320 16.59 6.86 -1.34
C LEU A 320 16.16 5.42 -1.61
N ILE A 321 16.77 4.78 -2.62
CA ILE A 321 16.57 3.39 -2.98
C ILE A 321 17.92 2.68 -2.91
N SER A 322 17.99 1.61 -2.13
CA SER A 322 19.18 0.75 -2.00
C SER A 322 18.91 -0.64 -2.54
N ILE A 323 19.73 -1.08 -3.48
CA ILE A 323 19.70 -2.43 -4.06
C ILE A 323 21.00 -3.14 -3.66
N GLN A 324 20.90 -4.29 -2.98
CA GLN A 324 22.06 -4.99 -2.42
C GLN A 324 22.04 -6.48 -2.75
N SER A 325 23.09 -6.96 -3.42
CA SER A 325 23.32 -8.38 -3.71
C SER A 325 24.74 -8.63 -4.21
N ASP A 326 25.18 -9.88 -4.14
CA ASP A 326 26.44 -10.32 -4.74
C ASP A 326 26.28 -10.80 -6.20
N ASP A 327 25.04 -11.01 -6.65
CA ASP A 327 24.66 -11.54 -7.96
C ASP A 327 23.92 -10.47 -8.79
N ASN A 328 24.07 -10.51 -10.13
CA ASN A 328 23.32 -9.65 -11.04
C ASN A 328 21.95 -10.22 -11.42
N GLN A 329 21.66 -11.48 -11.10
CA GLN A 329 20.35 -12.10 -11.34
C GLN A 329 19.30 -11.73 -10.28
N ASN A 330 19.73 -11.19 -9.14
CA ASN A 330 18.86 -10.91 -7.99
C ASN A 330 19.48 -9.80 -7.14
N PRO A 331 18.71 -8.88 -6.55
CA PRO A 331 17.29 -8.60 -6.78
C PRO A 331 17.02 -7.83 -8.08
N GLU A 332 15.76 -7.65 -8.45
CA GLU A 332 15.36 -6.80 -9.59
C GLU A 332 14.53 -5.58 -9.13
N VAL A 333 14.85 -4.40 -9.65
CA VAL A 333 14.09 -3.17 -9.42
C VAL A 333 13.80 -2.49 -10.75
N THR A 334 12.52 -2.26 -11.04
CA THR A 334 12.05 -1.51 -12.20
C THR A 334 11.40 -0.20 -11.77
N ILE A 335 11.85 0.91 -12.34
CA ILE A 335 11.23 2.22 -12.24
C ILE A 335 10.72 2.59 -13.62
N LYS A 336 9.41 2.83 -13.76
CA LYS A 336 8.80 3.12 -15.06
C LYS A 336 7.83 4.28 -14.99
N ASP A 337 8.01 5.22 -15.92
CA ASP A 337 7.15 6.39 -16.04
C ASP A 337 7.06 7.16 -14.70
N CYS A 338 8.18 7.29 -14.00
CA CYS A 338 8.26 7.98 -12.72
C CYS A 338 8.91 9.36 -12.88
N ILE A 339 8.61 10.26 -11.94
CA ILE A 339 9.25 11.58 -11.83
C ILE A 339 10.01 11.63 -10.51
N PHE A 340 11.28 12.01 -10.58
CA PHE A 340 12.11 12.37 -9.43
C PHE A 340 12.46 13.84 -9.58
N GLU A 341 12.01 14.67 -8.65
CA GLU A 341 12.39 16.07 -8.66
C GLU A 341 12.58 16.65 -7.26
N GLN A 342 13.49 17.62 -7.18
CA GLN A 342 13.66 18.45 -6.01
C GLN A 342 12.86 19.75 -6.15
N ILE A 343 12.12 20.09 -5.10
CA ILE A 343 11.46 21.38 -4.95
C ILE A 343 12.53 22.36 -4.44
N ASN A 344 12.74 23.46 -5.17
CA ASN A 344 13.68 24.54 -4.85
C ASN A 344 15.16 24.10 -4.72
N PRO A 345 15.80 23.55 -5.78
CA PRO A 345 17.21 23.15 -5.74
C PRO A 345 18.16 24.29 -5.32
N GLU A 346 17.84 25.54 -5.66
CA GLU A 346 18.64 26.72 -5.33
C GLU A 346 18.78 26.97 -3.81
N SER A 347 17.97 26.31 -2.98
CA SER A 347 17.96 26.49 -1.52
C SER A 347 18.31 25.22 -0.74
N ILE A 348 18.41 24.06 -1.41
CA ILE A 348 18.59 22.76 -0.75
C ILE A 348 19.57 21.94 -1.60
N SER A 349 20.68 21.51 -1.01
CA SER A 349 21.59 20.55 -1.64
C SER A 349 21.48 19.19 -0.94
N LEU A 350 21.49 18.11 -1.71
CA LEU A 350 21.35 16.74 -1.21
C LEU A 350 22.69 16.10 -0.83
N ASN A 351 22.73 15.52 0.37
CA ASN A 351 23.86 14.79 0.93
C ASN A 351 23.77 13.26 0.79
N HIS A 352 22.87 12.77 -0.06
CA HIS A 352 22.81 11.36 -0.40
C HIS A 352 22.43 11.14 -1.87
N THR A 353 22.73 9.94 -2.35
CA THR A 353 22.37 9.45 -3.68
C THR A 353 20.86 9.12 -3.77
N LEU A 354 20.25 9.20 -4.96
CA LEU A 354 18.87 8.72 -5.14
C LEU A 354 18.84 7.19 -5.14
N VAL A 355 19.54 6.55 -6.08
CA VAL A 355 19.58 5.09 -6.19
C VAL A 355 21.01 4.59 -6.06
N LYS A 356 21.24 3.68 -5.12
CA LYS A 356 22.49 2.94 -5.01
C LYS A 356 22.30 1.48 -5.41
N VAL A 357 23.02 1.07 -6.46
CA VAL A 357 22.98 -0.29 -7.00
C VAL A 357 24.28 -0.99 -6.64
N SER A 358 24.26 -1.86 -5.64
CA SER A 358 25.43 -2.66 -5.23
C SER A 358 25.27 -4.14 -5.57
N GLY A 359 24.32 -4.47 -6.45
CA GLY A 359 23.99 -5.82 -6.89
C GLY A 359 22.68 -5.83 -7.69
N GLY A 360 22.38 -6.94 -8.35
CA GLY A 360 21.09 -7.19 -9.00
C GLY A 360 20.89 -6.52 -10.36
N HIS A 361 19.63 -6.47 -10.78
CA HIS A 361 19.18 -5.85 -12.03
C HIS A 361 18.39 -4.58 -11.72
N PHE A 362 18.84 -3.43 -12.23
CA PHE A 362 18.15 -2.16 -12.05
C PHE A 362 17.75 -1.57 -13.40
N ILE A 363 16.46 -1.34 -13.57
CA ILE A 363 15.86 -0.85 -14.80
C ILE A 363 15.18 0.49 -14.52
N VAL A 364 15.49 1.51 -15.32
CA VAL A 364 14.78 2.80 -15.36
C VAL A 364 14.28 3.04 -16.77
N GLU A 365 12.97 3.17 -16.92
CA GLU A 365 12.31 3.37 -18.21
C GLU A 365 11.40 4.59 -18.20
N ASN A 366 11.40 5.35 -19.29
CA ASN A 366 10.42 6.42 -19.53
C ASN A 366 10.31 7.43 -18.38
N SER A 367 11.38 7.66 -17.63
CA SER A 367 11.32 8.41 -16.37
C SER A 367 12.06 9.75 -16.48
N LEU A 368 11.63 10.73 -15.68
CA LEU A 368 12.23 12.06 -15.61
C LEU A 368 12.92 12.23 -14.25
N ILE A 369 14.21 12.56 -14.26
CA ILE A 369 14.98 12.89 -13.07
C ILE A 369 15.53 14.30 -13.24
N GLN A 370 15.07 15.25 -12.44
CA GLN A 370 15.40 16.66 -12.69
C GLN A 370 15.61 17.51 -11.43
N ASN A 371 16.25 18.66 -11.64
CA ASN A 371 16.35 19.75 -10.67
C ASN A 371 17.04 19.31 -9.37
N TYR A 372 18.14 18.56 -9.44
CA TYR A 372 18.88 18.12 -8.25
C TYR A 372 20.22 18.83 -8.10
N GLU A 373 20.53 19.27 -6.88
CA GLU A 373 21.87 19.72 -6.51
C GLU A 373 22.48 18.74 -5.50
N PHE A 374 23.46 17.94 -5.92
CA PHE A 374 24.17 17.01 -5.06
C PHE A 374 25.45 17.62 -4.51
N ILE A 375 25.73 17.40 -3.24
CA ILE A 375 27.00 17.76 -2.60
C ILE A 375 27.68 16.52 -2.02
N ASN A 376 28.90 16.65 -1.50
CA ASN A 376 29.65 15.55 -0.91
C ASN A 376 29.78 14.32 -1.84
N ALA A 377 30.01 14.59 -3.13
CA ALA A 377 30.15 13.58 -4.17
C ALA A 377 28.91 12.67 -4.37
N GLN A 378 27.72 13.09 -3.95
CA GLN A 378 26.48 12.33 -4.19
C GLN A 378 25.99 12.52 -5.63
N ARG A 379 24.96 11.78 -6.05
CA ARG A 379 24.52 11.71 -7.45
C ARG A 379 23.14 11.09 -7.61
N ALA A 380 22.60 11.06 -8.82
CA ALA A 380 21.33 10.38 -9.07
C ALA A 380 21.46 8.85 -8.90
N ILE A 381 22.40 8.22 -9.60
CA ILE A 381 22.60 6.77 -9.61
C ILE A 381 24.07 6.46 -9.28
N GLU A 382 24.29 5.78 -8.17
CA GLU A 382 25.60 5.26 -7.77
C GLU A 382 25.66 3.75 -7.98
N LEU A 383 26.62 3.31 -8.78
CA LEU A 383 26.92 1.91 -8.99
C LEU A 383 28.05 1.50 -8.04
N GLY A 384 27.75 0.54 -7.18
CA GLY A 384 28.60 0.07 -6.10
C GLY A 384 29.95 -0.48 -6.59
N SER A 385 30.92 -0.51 -5.69
CA SER A 385 32.26 -1.05 -5.92
C SER A 385 32.38 -2.54 -5.63
N PHE A 386 31.30 -3.16 -5.15
CA PHE A 386 31.15 -4.58 -4.85
C PHE A 386 29.87 -5.12 -5.50
N GLY A 387 29.70 -6.44 -5.48
CA GLY A 387 28.59 -7.14 -6.14
C GLY A 387 28.72 -7.21 -7.66
N GLN A 388 27.76 -7.91 -8.27
CA GLN A 388 27.55 -7.96 -9.72
C GLN A 388 26.20 -7.29 -10.03
N TYR A 389 26.16 -6.46 -11.07
CA TYR A 389 24.92 -5.78 -11.43
C TYR A 389 24.77 -5.63 -12.93
N GLN A 390 23.51 -5.54 -13.35
CA GLN A 390 23.13 -5.03 -14.65
C GLN A 390 22.26 -3.79 -14.43
N VAL A 391 22.61 -2.69 -15.09
CA VAL A 391 21.82 -1.46 -15.05
C VAL A 391 21.42 -1.06 -16.45
N ASP A 392 20.11 -0.91 -16.67
CA ASP A 392 19.50 -0.49 -17.92
C ASP A 392 18.75 0.82 -17.68
N VAL A 393 19.21 1.90 -18.32
CA VAL A 393 18.54 3.21 -18.31
C VAL A 393 18.06 3.49 -19.73
N ILE A 394 16.75 3.55 -19.92
CA ILE A 394 16.12 3.50 -21.25
C ILE A 394 15.11 4.64 -21.37
N ASN A 395 15.17 5.37 -22.49
CA ASN A 395 14.19 6.40 -22.87
C ASN A 395 13.85 7.37 -21.71
N SER A 396 14.87 7.76 -20.94
CA SER A 396 14.72 8.57 -19.73
C SER A 396 15.43 9.91 -19.88
N GLU A 397 14.93 10.93 -19.19
CA GLU A 397 15.46 12.29 -19.24
C GLU A 397 16.08 12.67 -17.89
N PHE A 398 17.30 13.21 -17.95
CA PHE A 398 18.02 13.80 -16.85
C PHE A 398 18.26 15.28 -17.14
N LYS A 399 17.77 16.16 -16.28
CA LYS A 399 17.76 17.60 -16.57
C LYS A 399 18.13 18.45 -15.35
N ASN A 400 18.96 19.48 -15.57
CA ASN A 400 19.27 20.47 -14.54
C ASN A 400 19.78 19.80 -13.25
N ILE A 401 20.85 19.02 -13.38
CA ILE A 401 21.47 18.30 -12.25
C ILE A 401 22.87 18.85 -12.04
N SER A 402 23.18 19.32 -10.84
CA SER A 402 24.49 19.80 -10.46
C SER A 402 25.10 18.93 -9.35
N GLN A 403 26.42 18.86 -9.32
CA GLN A 403 27.14 18.02 -8.38
C GLN A 403 28.47 18.62 -7.94
N VAL A 404 28.66 18.69 -6.63
CA VAL A 404 29.89 19.11 -5.98
C VAL A 404 30.56 17.88 -5.35
N GLY A 405 31.55 17.36 -6.06
CA GLY A 405 32.47 16.33 -5.59
C GLY A 405 33.48 16.85 -4.56
N THR A 406 34.03 15.94 -3.76
CA THR A 406 35.11 16.22 -2.80
C THR A 406 36.51 16.07 -3.39
N THR A 407 36.63 15.41 -4.54
CA THR A 407 37.87 15.23 -5.32
C THR A 407 37.56 15.32 -6.80
N GLY A 408 38.59 15.42 -7.64
CA GLY A 408 38.42 15.42 -9.11
C GLY A 408 37.83 14.12 -9.67
N ASP A 409 37.98 13.01 -8.97
CA ASP A 409 37.51 11.69 -9.45
C ASP A 409 36.04 11.43 -9.13
N ASN A 410 35.42 12.32 -8.36
CA ASN A 410 34.06 12.17 -7.86
C ASN A 410 32.98 12.72 -8.80
N GLY A 411 33.23 12.76 -10.12
CA GLY A 411 32.25 13.28 -11.07
C GLY A 411 31.08 12.32 -11.34
N GLY A 412 30.38 12.52 -12.45
CA GLY A 412 29.18 11.79 -12.81
C GLY A 412 28.01 12.21 -11.92
N ALA A 413 27.52 13.44 -12.12
CA ALA A 413 26.39 13.99 -11.37
C ALA A 413 25.14 13.12 -11.49
N THR A 414 24.97 12.48 -12.65
CA THR A 414 23.88 11.56 -12.91
C THR A 414 24.28 10.12 -12.58
N ILE A 415 25.30 9.57 -13.25
CA ILE A 415 25.70 8.17 -13.08
C ILE A 415 27.19 8.10 -12.77
N PHE A 416 27.54 7.40 -11.70
CA PHE A 416 28.92 7.05 -11.40
C PHE A 416 29.05 5.59 -11.04
N GLY A 417 30.15 4.96 -11.48
CA GLY A 417 30.40 3.57 -11.13
C GLY A 417 31.83 3.10 -11.38
N SER A 418 32.26 2.12 -10.59
CA SER A 418 33.44 1.31 -10.85
C SER A 418 33.03 -0.04 -11.43
N GLN A 419 33.33 -0.24 -12.71
CA GLN A 419 33.00 -1.46 -13.44
C GLN A 419 34.07 -2.53 -13.25
N ASP A 420 33.63 -3.77 -13.11
CA ASP A 420 34.44 -4.97 -13.02
C ASP A 420 33.66 -6.12 -13.70
N GLN A 421 34.18 -7.35 -13.63
CA GLN A 421 33.50 -8.52 -14.16
C GLN A 421 32.08 -8.67 -13.57
N GLY A 422 31.09 -8.82 -14.44
CA GLY A 422 29.68 -8.94 -14.02
C GLY A 422 28.99 -7.62 -13.67
N ARG A 423 29.65 -6.48 -13.92
CA ARG A 423 29.08 -5.14 -13.76
C ARG A 423 28.91 -4.51 -15.13
N ASN A 424 27.65 -4.28 -15.48
CA ASN A 424 27.28 -3.75 -16.79
C ASN A 424 26.36 -2.53 -16.63
N LEU A 425 26.59 -1.52 -17.49
CA LEU A 425 25.77 -0.32 -17.59
C LEU A 425 25.35 -0.13 -19.06
N PHE A 426 24.05 -0.05 -19.30
CA PHE A 426 23.47 0.21 -20.60
C PHE A 426 22.60 1.47 -20.51
N VAL A 427 22.90 2.47 -21.33
CA VAL A 427 22.15 3.73 -21.41
C VAL A 427 21.66 3.88 -22.84
N ARG A 428 20.34 3.84 -23.05
CA ARG A 428 19.72 3.79 -24.38
C ARG A 428 18.67 4.89 -24.53
N ASP A 429 18.74 5.62 -25.63
CA ASP A 429 17.75 6.63 -26.02
C ASP A 429 17.46 7.67 -24.92
N CYS A 430 18.47 8.01 -24.12
CA CYS A 430 18.33 8.93 -23.00
C CYS A 430 18.72 10.36 -23.37
N ILE A 431 18.18 11.33 -22.64
CA ILE A 431 18.51 12.75 -22.82
C ILE A 431 19.12 13.29 -21.53
N PHE A 432 20.31 13.89 -21.62
CA PHE A 432 21.02 14.55 -20.54
C PHE A 432 21.18 16.03 -20.89
N THR A 433 20.55 16.92 -20.13
CA THR A 433 20.55 18.35 -20.42
C THR A 433 20.92 19.17 -19.17
N ASP A 434 21.81 20.14 -19.33
CA ASP A 434 22.21 21.05 -18.24
C ASP A 434 22.75 20.29 -17.02
N ILE A 435 23.72 19.40 -17.25
CA ILE A 435 24.33 18.59 -16.20
C ILE A 435 25.72 19.10 -15.86
N THR A 436 25.98 19.44 -14.59
CA THR A 436 27.27 20.02 -14.18
C THR A 436 27.89 19.24 -13.03
N SER A 437 29.16 18.85 -13.17
CA SER A 437 29.99 18.31 -12.08
C SER A 437 31.33 19.03 -12.04
N ASN A 438 31.86 19.26 -10.83
CA ASN A 438 33.26 19.71 -10.65
C ASN A 438 34.28 18.55 -10.74
N GLY A 439 33.81 17.30 -10.87
CA GLY A 439 34.62 16.09 -11.06
C GLY A 439 34.66 15.63 -12.52
N ASN A 440 35.33 14.51 -12.78
CA ASN A 440 35.47 13.94 -14.11
C ASN A 440 34.14 13.40 -14.64
N GLY A 441 33.74 13.80 -15.85
CA GLY A 441 32.46 13.43 -16.45
C GLY A 441 31.32 14.24 -15.86
N GLY A 442 30.74 15.18 -16.60
CA GLY A 442 29.61 15.96 -16.10
C GLY A 442 28.42 15.07 -15.75
N ALA A 443 27.92 14.31 -16.74
CA ALA A 443 26.77 13.43 -16.59
C ALA A 443 27.16 12.03 -16.12
N ILE A 444 28.10 11.38 -16.83
CA ILE A 444 28.47 9.98 -16.58
C ILE A 444 29.96 9.88 -16.31
N SER A 445 30.32 9.19 -15.24
CA SER A 445 31.71 8.92 -14.89
C SER A 445 31.89 7.45 -14.54
N ILE A 446 32.61 6.74 -15.41
CA ILE A 446 32.83 5.31 -15.30
C ILE A 446 34.32 5.02 -15.22
N ALA A 447 34.73 4.34 -14.14
CA ALA A 447 36.07 3.82 -13.99
C ALA A 447 36.05 2.29 -13.96
N GLY A 448 37.21 1.65 -13.93
CA GLY A 448 37.33 0.22 -13.64
C GLY A 448 38.17 -0.56 -14.63
N THR A 449 38.44 -1.82 -14.31
CA THR A 449 39.33 -2.67 -15.11
C THR A 449 38.57 -3.54 -16.11
N ARG A 450 37.37 -4.01 -15.76
CA ARG A 450 36.53 -4.91 -16.59
C ARG A 450 35.10 -4.37 -16.73
N GLY A 451 34.20 -5.19 -17.29
CA GLY A 451 32.78 -4.88 -17.45
C GLY A 451 32.47 -4.16 -18.76
N THR A 452 31.17 -4.00 -19.03
CA THR A 452 30.67 -3.38 -20.26
C THR A 452 29.92 -2.10 -19.93
N THR A 453 30.23 -1.03 -20.65
CA THR A 453 29.37 0.15 -20.68
C THR A 453 28.99 0.46 -22.11
N GLU A 454 27.70 0.50 -22.39
CA GLU A 454 27.16 0.88 -23.69
C GLU A 454 26.28 2.11 -23.53
N ILE A 455 26.49 3.08 -24.40
CA ILE A 455 25.66 4.27 -24.52
C ILE A 455 25.22 4.34 -25.98
N SER A 456 23.91 4.25 -26.22
CA SER A 456 23.35 4.22 -27.57
C SER A 456 22.16 5.16 -27.69
N GLY A 457 21.99 5.80 -28.86
CA GLY A 457 20.84 6.68 -29.14
C GLY A 457 20.70 7.91 -28.23
N SER A 458 21.71 8.21 -27.41
CA SER A 458 21.57 9.16 -26.31
C SER A 458 22.10 10.55 -26.64
N THR A 459 21.45 11.58 -26.09
CA THR A 459 21.76 12.99 -26.34
C THR A 459 22.30 13.67 -25.08
N PHE A 460 23.39 14.41 -25.22
CA PHE A 460 24.04 15.19 -24.17
C PHE A 460 24.13 16.65 -24.59
N ILE A 461 23.50 17.56 -23.83
CA ILE A 461 23.42 18.98 -24.14
C ILE A 461 23.87 19.79 -22.92
N ARG A 462 24.86 20.68 -23.11
CA ARG A 462 25.36 21.58 -22.07
C ARG A 462 25.83 20.84 -20.81
N CYS A 463 26.47 19.69 -20.99
CA CYS A 463 27.08 18.95 -19.89
C CYS A 463 28.50 19.45 -19.60
N LYS A 464 28.81 19.70 -18.32
CA LYS A 464 30.10 20.24 -17.88
C LYS A 464 30.76 19.35 -16.84
N GLY A 465 32.05 19.06 -17.03
CA GLY A 465 32.87 18.24 -16.14
C GLY A 465 34.31 18.74 -16.08
N ARG A 466 35.14 18.18 -15.20
CA ARG A 466 36.58 18.45 -15.17
C ARG A 466 37.28 17.81 -16.37
N SER A 467 37.32 16.48 -16.42
CA SER A 467 37.80 15.72 -17.58
C SER A 467 36.60 15.08 -18.27
N GLY A 468 36.36 15.40 -19.54
CA GLY A 468 35.18 14.94 -20.29
C GLY A 468 33.91 15.66 -19.86
N GLY A 469 33.41 16.60 -20.69
CA GLY A 469 32.28 17.45 -20.31
C GLY A 469 31.00 16.69 -20.05
N ALA A 470 30.66 15.72 -20.91
CA ALA A 470 29.52 14.82 -20.71
C ALA A 470 29.91 13.51 -20.03
N ILE A 471 30.87 12.80 -20.62
CA ILE A 471 31.25 11.44 -20.22
C ILE A 471 32.74 11.42 -19.90
N TYR A 472 33.08 10.81 -18.78
CA TYR A 472 34.44 10.37 -18.47
C TYR A 472 34.50 8.86 -18.37
N ALA A 473 35.44 8.26 -19.09
CA ALA A 473 35.70 6.83 -19.03
C ALA A 473 37.19 6.58 -18.80
N SER A 474 37.54 6.04 -17.63
CA SER A 474 38.91 5.63 -17.28
C SER A 474 38.96 4.12 -17.09
N LYS A 475 39.35 3.41 -18.15
CA LYS A 475 39.29 1.95 -18.21
C LYS A 475 40.68 1.31 -18.21
N GLY A 476 40.83 0.24 -17.45
CA GLY A 476 41.99 -0.64 -17.44
C GLY A 476 41.88 -1.80 -18.44
N TYR A 477 42.58 -2.91 -18.16
CA TYR A 477 42.64 -4.08 -19.03
C TYR A 477 41.30 -4.84 -19.14
N PHE A 478 40.77 -5.00 -20.35
CA PHE A 478 39.56 -5.79 -20.71
C PHE A 478 38.20 -5.14 -20.42
N ALA A 479 38.14 -3.84 -20.13
CA ALA A 479 36.87 -3.11 -20.10
C ALA A 479 36.45 -2.66 -21.50
N LEU A 480 35.14 -2.70 -21.75
CA LEU A 480 34.54 -2.30 -23.02
C LEU A 480 33.65 -1.07 -22.83
N VAL A 481 33.89 -0.02 -23.62
CA VAL A 481 33.03 1.16 -23.69
C VAL A 481 32.58 1.33 -25.14
N ILE A 482 31.28 1.25 -25.35
CA ILE A 482 30.64 1.42 -26.67
C ILE A 482 29.81 2.69 -26.63
N ILE A 483 30.04 3.57 -27.60
CA ILE A 483 29.18 4.72 -27.87
C ILE A 483 28.70 4.56 -29.31
N ASP A 484 27.41 4.30 -29.50
CA ASP A 484 26.86 3.88 -30.79
C ASP A 484 25.49 4.51 -31.09
N ASN A 485 24.90 4.17 -32.24
CA ASN A 485 23.54 4.55 -32.66
C ASN A 485 23.27 6.05 -32.58
N GLN A 486 24.19 6.86 -33.15
CA GLN A 486 24.02 8.30 -33.32
C GLN A 486 23.88 9.09 -32.00
N CYS A 487 24.67 8.74 -30.98
CA CYS A 487 24.80 9.60 -29.80
C CYS A 487 25.18 11.03 -30.20
N TYR A 488 24.53 12.01 -29.59
CA TYR A 488 24.69 13.43 -29.93
C TYR A 488 25.25 14.22 -28.74
N PHE A 489 26.29 15.02 -28.98
CA PHE A 489 26.93 15.86 -27.95
C PHE A 489 26.93 17.31 -28.43
N LYS A 490 26.33 18.22 -27.65
CA LYS A 490 26.22 19.64 -28.00
C LYS A 490 26.57 20.52 -26.80
N ASP A 491 27.43 21.49 -27.03
CA ASP A 491 27.82 22.50 -26.03
C ASP A 491 28.34 21.89 -24.71
N CYS A 492 28.95 20.71 -24.79
CA CYS A 492 29.57 20.05 -23.63
C CYS A 492 30.99 20.57 -23.41
N GLU A 493 31.33 20.93 -22.18
CA GLU A 493 32.59 21.62 -21.84
C GLU A 493 33.38 20.87 -20.77
N SER A 494 34.69 20.79 -20.93
CA SER A 494 35.61 20.28 -19.90
C SER A 494 36.63 21.35 -19.50
N ASN A 495 36.93 21.46 -18.20
CA ASN A 495 37.83 22.47 -17.64
C ASN A 495 39.26 21.98 -17.40
#